data_AF-A0A0D2RRU8-F1
#
_entry.id   AF-A0A0D2RRU8-F1
#
_cell.length_a   1.000
_cell.length_b   1.000
_cell.length_c   1.000
_cell.angle_alpha   90.00
_cell.angle_beta   90.00
_cell.angle_gamma   90.00
#
_symmetry.space_group_name_H-M   'P 1'
#
loop_
_entity.id
_entity.type
_entity.pdbx_description
1 polymer ?
#
loop_
_entity_poly.entity_id
_entity_poly.type
_entity_poly.pdbx_seq_one_letter_code
_entity_poly.pdbx_strand_id
1 'polypeptide(L)'
;MIKRISFVILCVVALAVVVFSGETCMVEAVTCNPIELSPCLAAIMMPSQPPSAACCSKLKEQQPCFCGYIKDPTLKQYMNNPNIPKVASSCGVAYPPKC
;
A
#
# COMPACT_ATOMS: atom_id res chain seq x y z
N MET A 1 20.37 -41.66 -11.95
CA MET A 1 19.47 -41.04 -10.95
C MET A 1 19.89 -39.63 -10.54
N ILE A 2 21.19 -39.36 -10.37
CA ILE A 2 21.77 -38.04 -10.01
C ILE A 2 21.33 -36.86 -10.90
N LYS A 3 21.20 -37.06 -12.22
CA LYS A 3 20.83 -35.97 -13.17
C LYS A 3 19.38 -35.51 -13.04
N ARG A 4 18.47 -36.40 -12.62
CA ARG A 4 17.05 -36.07 -12.36
C ARG A 4 16.88 -35.31 -11.04
N ILE A 5 17.65 -35.69 -10.02
CA ILE A 5 17.68 -35.01 -8.71
C ILE A 5 18.21 -33.57 -8.87
N SER A 6 19.27 -33.40 -9.68
CA SER A 6 19.85 -32.08 -9.96
C SER A 6 18.89 -31.13 -10.69
N PHE A 7 18.06 -31.64 -11.60
CA PHE A 7 17.05 -30.85 -12.32
C PHE A 7 15.88 -30.44 -11.42
N VAL A 8 15.43 -31.34 -10.54
CA VAL A 8 14.35 -31.05 -9.57
C VAL A 8 14.80 -29.99 -8.56
N ILE A 9 16.04 -30.05 -8.07
CA ILE A 9 16.60 -29.04 -7.17
C ILE A 9 16.66 -27.66 -7.87
N LEU A 10 17.09 -27.62 -9.13
CA LEU A 10 17.14 -26.38 -9.92
C LEU A 10 15.75 -25.75 -10.10
N CYS A 11 14.73 -26.55 -10.39
CA CYS A 11 13.35 -26.06 -10.55
C CYS A 11 12.74 -25.55 -9.24
N VAL A 12 13.03 -26.20 -8.11
CA VAL A 12 12.53 -25.77 -6.80
C VAL A 12 13.19 -24.45 -6.36
N VAL A 13 14.49 -24.30 -6.61
CA VAL A 13 15.21 -23.03 -6.33
C VAL A 13 14.69 -21.90 -7.22
N ALA A 14 14.46 -22.17 -8.51
CA ALA A 14 13.90 -21.17 -9.43
C ALA A 14 12.49 -20.71 -9.01
N LEU A 15 11.63 -21.63 -8.58
CA LEU A 15 10.28 -21.30 -8.09
C LEU A 15 10.32 -20.53 -6.77
N ALA A 16 11.24 -20.87 -5.86
CA ALA A 16 11.41 -20.15 -4.60
C ALA A 16 11.85 -18.69 -4.80
N VAL A 17 12.69 -18.41 -5.80
CA VAL A 17 13.15 -17.05 -6.14
C VAL A 17 12.03 -16.20 -6.74
N VAL A 18 11.12 -16.80 -7.52
CA VAL A 18 9.98 -16.08 -8.11
C VAL A 18 8.92 -15.73 -7.06
N VAL A 19 8.71 -16.59 -6.05
CA VAL A 19 7.76 -16.31 -4.95
C VAL A 19 8.29 -15.22 -4.01
N PHE A 20 9.62 -15.04 -3.92
CA PHE A 20 10.25 -14.03 -3.07
C PHE A 20 10.59 -12.71 -3.78
N SER A 21 10.11 -12.50 -5.00
CA SER A 21 10.13 -11.20 -5.66
C SER A 21 9.01 -10.30 -5.12
N GLY A 22 8.93 -10.17 -3.79
CA GLY A 22 8.31 -9.00 -3.19
C GLY A 22 9.28 -7.85 -3.40
N GLU A 23 8.92 -6.88 -4.23
CA GLU A 23 9.65 -5.64 -4.41
C GLU A 23 9.87 -4.98 -3.04
N THR A 24 11.03 -5.22 -2.43
CA THR A 24 11.48 -4.44 -1.29
C THR A 24 12.11 -3.17 -1.85
N CYS A 25 11.24 -2.26 -2.30
CA CYS A 25 11.61 -0.86 -2.40
C CYS A 25 12.15 -0.44 -1.03
N MET A 26 13.48 -0.35 -0.92
CA MET A 26 14.15 0.18 0.25
C MET A 26 13.92 1.69 0.28
N VAL A 27 12.69 2.07 0.59
CA VAL A 27 12.34 3.34 1.21
C VAL A 27 12.63 3.14 2.70
N GLU A 28 13.05 4.18 3.41
CA GLU A 28 13.05 4.16 4.89
C GLU A 28 11.81 3.41 5.36
N ALA A 29 11.99 2.39 6.22
CA ALA A 29 10.93 1.45 6.54
C ALA A 29 9.82 2.17 7.32
N VAL A 30 8.95 2.88 6.60
CA VAL A 30 7.69 3.39 7.12
C VAL A 30 6.89 2.15 7.46
N THR A 31 6.59 2.00 8.75
CA THR A 31 5.72 0.93 9.20
C THR A 31 4.34 1.18 8.61
N CYS A 32 3.94 0.31 7.69
CA CYS A 32 2.62 0.37 7.08
C CYS A 32 1.55 0.08 8.13
N ASN A 33 0.94 1.15 8.63
CA ASN A 33 -0.14 1.08 9.61
C ASN A 33 -1.28 2.02 9.20
N PRO A 34 -2.45 1.49 8.79
CA PRO A 34 -3.57 2.34 8.35
C PRO A 34 -4.11 3.24 9.47
N ILE A 35 -3.82 2.94 10.75
CA ILE A 35 -4.20 3.79 11.89
C ILE A 35 -3.49 5.16 11.83
N GLU A 36 -2.30 5.23 11.22
CA GLU A 36 -1.58 6.50 11.01
C GLU A 36 -2.35 7.49 10.13
N LEU A 37 -3.35 7.01 9.36
CA LEU A 37 -4.25 7.84 8.55
C LEU A 37 -5.47 8.36 9.33
N SER A 38 -5.58 8.07 10.62
CA SER A 38 -6.66 8.58 11.48
C SER A 38 -6.85 10.11 11.45
N PRO A 39 -5.82 10.96 11.26
CA PRO A 39 -6.05 12.41 11.12
C PRO A 39 -6.88 12.80 9.88
N CYS A 40 -7.01 11.89 8.91
CA CYS A 40 -7.81 12.10 7.70
C CYS A 40 -9.29 11.75 7.86
N LEU A 41 -9.69 11.09 8.95
CA LEU A 41 -11.07 10.61 9.13
C LEU A 41 -12.10 11.74 9.02
N ALA A 42 -11.81 12.89 9.63
CA ALA A 42 -12.69 14.06 9.58
C ALA A 42 -12.96 14.51 8.13
N ALA A 43 -11.91 14.64 7.30
CA ALA A 43 -12.04 15.04 5.90
C ALA A 43 -12.67 13.96 5.00
N ILE A 44 -12.51 12.68 5.35
CA ILE A 44 -13.15 11.57 4.64
C ILE A 44 -14.66 11.51 4.96
N MET A 45 -15.04 11.72 6.21
CA MET A 45 -16.43 11.64 6.67
C MET A 45 -17.24 12.91 6.38
N MET A 46 -16.60 14.09 6.44
CA MET A 46 -17.25 15.38 6.28
C MET A 46 -16.73 16.08 5.02
N PRO A 47 -17.47 16.03 3.89
CA PRO A 47 -16.99 16.55 2.60
C PRO A 47 -16.77 18.08 2.58
N SER A 48 -17.35 18.81 3.54
CA SER A 48 -17.11 20.25 3.71
C SER A 48 -15.83 20.58 4.48
N GLN A 49 -15.20 19.60 5.13
CA GLN A 49 -13.97 19.82 5.89
C GLN A 49 -12.73 19.51 5.03
N PRO A 50 -11.81 20.48 4.88
CA PRO A 50 -10.54 20.21 4.21
C PRO A 50 -9.65 19.29 5.06
N PRO A 51 -8.72 18.53 4.45
CA PRO A 51 -7.76 17.74 5.20
C PRO A 51 -6.84 18.64 6.03
N SER A 52 -6.56 18.20 7.26
CA SER A 52 -5.59 18.88 8.13
C SER A 52 -4.16 18.71 7.59
N ALA A 53 -3.25 19.58 8.02
CA ALA A 53 -1.83 19.42 7.70
C ALA A 53 -1.27 18.07 8.18
N ALA A 54 -1.72 17.61 9.36
CA ALA A 54 -1.37 16.29 9.90
C ALA A 54 -1.88 15.15 9.00
N CYS A 55 -3.12 15.25 8.49
CA CYS A 55 -3.64 14.30 7.52
C CYS A 55 -2.75 14.24 6.27
N CYS A 56 -2.45 15.39 5.66
CA CYS A 56 -1.64 15.40 4.44
C CYS A 56 -0.20 14.92 4.68
N SER A 57 0.38 15.21 5.84
CA SER A 57 1.70 14.69 6.22
C SER A 57 1.69 13.16 6.29
N LYS A 58 0.73 12.59 7.04
CA LYS A 58 0.62 11.13 7.19
C LYS A 58 0.23 10.42 5.90
N LEU A 59 -0.60 11.05 5.07
CA LEU A 59 -0.96 10.52 3.77
C LEU A 59 0.25 10.44 2.83
N LYS A 60 1.14 11.44 2.86
CA LYS A 60 2.39 11.41 2.07
C LYS A 60 3.38 10.37 2.61
N GLU A 61 3.53 10.31 3.93
CA GLU A 61 4.40 9.33 4.62
C GLU A 61 4.01 7.89 4.25
N GLN A 62 2.71 7.58 4.20
CA GLN A 62 2.20 6.23 3.93
C GLN A 62 2.08 5.88 2.44
N GLN A 63 2.52 6.74 1.50
CA GLN A 63 2.45 6.45 0.06
C GLN A 63 3.00 5.09 -0.36
N PRO A 64 4.17 4.62 0.15
CA PRO A 64 4.71 3.30 -0.19
C PRO A 64 3.78 2.15 0.19
N CYS A 65 2.90 2.35 1.17
CA CYS A 65 2.03 1.32 1.73
C CYS A 65 0.69 1.17 0.99
N PHE A 66 0.31 2.14 0.15
CA PHE A 66 -1.04 2.17 -0.42
C PHE A 66 -1.38 0.98 -1.32
N CYS A 67 -0.39 0.43 -2.02
CA CYS A 67 -0.59 -0.79 -2.79
C CYS A 67 -0.94 -1.99 -1.90
N GLY A 68 -0.34 -2.06 -0.71
CA GLY A 68 -0.72 -3.03 0.31
C GLY A 68 -2.15 -2.81 0.77
N TYR A 69 -2.53 -1.57 1.06
CA TYR A 69 -3.88 -1.25 1.55
C TYR A 69 -4.99 -1.53 0.53
N ILE A 70 -4.76 -1.27 -0.75
CA ILE A 70 -5.74 -1.57 -1.82
C ILE A 70 -5.94 -3.06 -2.02
N LYS A 71 -4.87 -3.84 -1.87
CA LYS A 71 -4.90 -5.29 -2.03
C LYS A 71 -5.47 -5.99 -0.79
N ASP A 72 -5.53 -5.31 0.36
CA ASP A 72 -6.08 -5.85 1.60
C ASP A 72 -7.63 -5.91 1.55
N PRO A 73 -8.23 -7.12 1.54
CA PRO A 73 -9.68 -7.27 1.48
C PRO A 73 -10.39 -6.71 2.72
N THR A 74 -9.72 -6.63 3.88
CA THR A 74 -10.29 -6.09 5.12
C THR A 74 -10.45 -4.56 5.05
N LEU A 75 -9.59 -3.90 4.28
CA LEU A 75 -9.59 -2.44 4.10
C LEU A 75 -10.45 -1.97 2.92
N LYS A 76 -10.83 -2.89 2.02
CA LYS A 76 -11.60 -2.61 0.80
C LYS A 76 -12.88 -1.79 1.05
N GLN A 77 -13.57 -2.05 2.15
CA GLN A 77 -14.79 -1.32 2.54
C GLN A 77 -14.54 0.17 2.79
N TYR A 78 -13.37 0.53 3.32
CA TYR A 78 -13.00 1.93 3.57
C TYR A 78 -12.58 2.63 2.28
N MET A 79 -11.88 1.91 1.40
CA MET A 79 -11.39 2.43 0.12
C MET A 79 -12.50 2.80 -0.88
N ASN A 80 -13.70 2.27 -0.69
CA ASN A 80 -14.88 2.60 -1.49
C ASN A 80 -15.51 3.96 -1.15
N ASN A 81 -14.98 4.71 -0.17
CA ASN A 81 -15.51 6.02 0.17
C ASN A 81 -15.22 7.05 -0.96
N PRO A 82 -16.25 7.71 -1.52
CA PRO A 82 -16.09 8.63 -2.66
C PRO A 82 -15.31 9.91 -2.32
N ASN A 83 -15.04 10.20 -1.05
CA ASN A 83 -14.24 11.35 -0.62
C ASN A 83 -12.73 11.05 -0.59
N ILE A 84 -12.30 9.78 -0.61
CA ILE A 84 -10.87 9.42 -0.61
C ILE A 84 -10.10 10.06 -1.78
N PRO A 85 -10.58 10.00 -3.04
CA PRO A 85 -9.89 10.67 -4.16
C PRO A 85 -9.75 12.18 -3.95
N LYS A 86 -10.76 12.83 -3.33
CA LYS A 86 -10.73 14.27 -3.05
C LYS A 86 -9.68 14.61 -2.00
N VAL A 87 -9.63 13.83 -0.91
CA VAL A 87 -8.62 14.00 0.14
C VAL A 87 -7.21 13.81 -0.43
N ALA A 88 -6.99 12.77 -1.24
CA ALA A 88 -5.72 12.51 -1.90
C ALA A 88 -5.30 13.68 -2.80
N SER A 89 -6.21 14.15 -3.67
CA SER A 89 -5.96 15.30 -4.54
C SER A 89 -5.62 16.57 -3.76
N SER A 90 -6.37 16.88 -2.69
CA SER A 90 -6.12 18.07 -1.85
C SER A 90 -4.75 18.02 -1.15
N CYS A 91 -4.25 16.82 -0.85
CA CYS A 91 -2.93 16.63 -0.24
C CYS A 91 -1.80 16.45 -1.28
N GLY A 92 -2.08 16.49 -2.59
CA GLY A 92 -1.08 16.27 -3.64
C GLY A 92 -0.58 14.83 -3.74
N VAL A 93 -1.44 13.88 -3.41
CA VAL A 93 -1.17 12.44 -3.43
C VAL A 93 -1.92 11.82 -4.62
N ALA A 94 -1.21 11.04 -5.45
CA ALA A 94 -1.84 10.34 -6.57
C ALA A 94 -2.79 9.24 -6.08
N TYR A 95 -4.00 9.18 -6.66
CA TYR A 95 -4.99 8.15 -6.39
C TYR A 95 -5.73 7.74 -7.67
N PRO A 96 -5.92 6.43 -7.95
CA PRO A 96 -5.33 5.32 -7.22
C PRO A 96 -3.79 5.30 -7.34
N PRO A 97 -3.06 4.77 -6.34
CA PRO A 97 -1.62 4.59 -6.44
C PRO A 97 -1.31 3.62 -7.59
N LYS A 98 -0.14 3.81 -8.21
CA LYS A 98 0.39 2.83 -9.15
C LYS A 98 1.01 1.69 -8.35
N CYS A 99 0.50 0.51 -8.62
CA CYS A 99 1.02 -0.78 -8.24
C CYS A 99 1.28 -1.56 -9.54
#